data_AF-A0A932NZ13-F1
#
_entry.id   AF-A0A932NZ13-F1
#
_cell.length_a   1.000
_cell.length_b   1.000
_cell.length_c   1.000
_cell.angle_alpha   90.00
_cell.angle_beta   90.00
_cell.angle_gamma   90.00
#
_symmetry.space_group_name_H-M   'P 1'
#
loop_
_entity.id
_entity.type
_entity.pdbx_description
1 polymer ?
#
loop_
_entity_poly.entity_id
_entity_poly.type
_entity_poly.pdbx_seq_one_letter_code
_entity_poly.pdbx_strand_id
1 'polypeptide(L)' 'MAASISASADKDTNRIVTLVAHGGAGKTTLAESILYAAGATDRVGQVDAGTSILDHEPEE' A
#
# COMPACT_ATOMS: atom_id res chain seq x y z
N MET A 1 -18.05 27.21 28.36
CA MET A 1 -17.14 27.99 27.48
C MET A 1 -15.77 27.34 27.53
N ALA A 2 -15.53 26.35 26.67
CA ALA A 2 -14.20 25.81 26.41
C ALA A 2 -14.13 25.64 24.89
N ALA A 3 -13.35 26.50 24.24
CA ALA A 3 -13.21 26.51 22.80
C ALA A 3 -12.48 25.24 22.36
N SER A 4 -13.10 24.50 21.44
CA SER A 4 -12.49 23.44 20.65
C SER A 4 -11.29 24.01 19.88
N ILE A 5 -10.08 23.56 20.22
CA ILE A 5 -8.93 23.73 19.33
C ILE A 5 -9.06 22.69 18.20
N SER A 6 -9.64 23.09 17.07
CA SER A 6 -9.46 22.33 15.84
C SER A 6 -7.98 22.46 15.46
N ALA A 7 -7.20 21.40 15.68
CA ALA A 7 -5.85 21.32 15.13
C ALA A 7 -5.96 21.55 13.61
N SER A 8 -5.44 22.68 13.12
CA SER A 8 -5.35 22.94 11.69
C SER A 8 -4.36 21.94 11.11
N ALA A 9 -4.87 20.86 10.54
CA ALA A 9 -4.07 19.94 9.76
C ALA A 9 -3.75 20.58 8.41
N ASP A 10 -2.84 21.55 8.42
CA ASP A 10 -2.22 22.07 7.20
C ASP A 10 -0.78 21.52 7.12
N LYS A 11 -0.72 20.20 6.91
CA LYS A 11 0.48 19.51 6.46
C LYS A 11 0.03 18.62 5.32
N ASP A 12 0.52 18.90 4.12
CA ASP A 12 0.46 17.94 3.03
C ASP A 12 1.15 16.65 3.48
N THR A 13 0.33 15.66 3.86
CA THR A 13 0.77 14.35 4.37
C THR A 13 0.97 13.36 3.23
N ASN A 14 0.80 13.81 1.98
CA ASN A 14 0.92 12.98 0.81
C ASN A 14 2.39 12.66 0.51
N ARG A 15 2.69 11.38 0.27
CA ARG A 15 4.05 10.89 0.00
C ARG A 15 4.02 9.96 -1.18
N ILE A 16 4.93 10.18 -2.13
CA ILE A 16 5.16 9.27 -3.24
C ILE A 16 6.35 8.40 -2.88
N VAL A 17 6.15 7.09 -2.90
CA VAL A 17 7.17 6.09 -2.55
C VAL A 17 7.23 5.07 -3.69
N THR A 18 8.44 4.72 -4.11
CA THR A 18 8.68 3.69 -5.15
C THR A 18 9.39 2.50 -4.52
N LEU A 19 8.91 1.29 -4.84
CA LEU A 19 9.50 0.04 -4.37
C LEU A 19 10.42 -0.54 -5.45
N VAL A 20 11.73 -0.64 -5.18
CA VAL A 20 12.73 -1.15 -6.13
C VAL A 20 13.58 -2.22 -5.45
N ALA A 21 13.72 -3.36 -6.13
CA ALA A 21 14.52 -4.51 -5.72
C ALA A 21 14.66 -5.49 -6.89
N HIS A 22 15.60 -6.43 -6.78
CA HIS A 22 15.82 -7.49 -7.77
C HIS A 22 14.57 -8.38 -7.98
N GLY A 23 14.52 -9.14 -9.08
CA GLY A 23 13.45 -10.11 -9.33
C GLY A 23 13.35 -11.12 -8.17
N GLY A 24 12.13 -11.44 -7.73
CA GLY A 24 11.91 -12.35 -6.60
C GLY A 24 12.20 -11.79 -5.19
N ALA A 25 12.62 -10.53 -5.05
CA ALA A 25 12.89 -9.91 -3.73
C ALA A 25 11.63 -9.56 -2.90
N GLY A 26 10.43 -9.92 -3.37
CA GLY A 26 9.18 -9.72 -2.61
C GLY A 26 8.58 -8.32 -2.67
N LYS A 27 8.90 -7.50 -3.69
CA LYS A 27 8.33 -6.16 -3.89
C LYS A 27 6.80 -6.18 -3.88
N THR A 28 6.23 -7.07 -4.68
CA THR A 28 4.80 -7.24 -4.87
C THR A 28 4.13 -7.69 -3.57
N THR A 29 4.71 -8.67 -2.86
CA THR A 29 4.23 -9.13 -1.55
C THR A 29 4.22 -8.02 -0.49
N LEU A 30 5.27 -7.18 -0.45
CA LEU A 30 5.32 -6.04 0.46
C LEU A 30 4.25 -5.01 0.13
N ALA A 31 4.04 -4.73 -1.15
CA ALA A 31 3.05 -3.77 -1.60
C ALA A 31 1.61 -4.24 -1.33
N GLU A 32 1.31 -5.53 -1.52
CA GLU A 32 0.04 -6.16 -1.08
C GLU A 32 -0.19 -6.01 0.43
N SER A 33 0.87 -6.20 1.23
CA SER A 33 0.78 -6.05 2.68
C SER A 33 0.53 -4.58 3.08
N ILE A 34 1.09 -3.61 2.36
CA ILE A 34 0.83 -2.18 2.56
C ILE A 34 -0.62 -1.85 2.21
N LEU A 35 -1.15 -2.37 1.10
CA LEU A 35 -2.54 -2.17 0.69
C LEU A 35 -3.52 -2.73 1.73
N TYR A 36 -3.26 -3.94 2.22
CA TYR A 36 -4.07 -4.55 3.29
C TYR A 36 -3.99 -3.74 4.59
N ALA A 37 -2.78 -3.35 5.02
CA ALA A 37 -2.59 -2.56 6.24
C ALA A 37 -3.23 -1.16 6.14
N ALA A 38 -3.28 -0.57 4.94
CA ALA A 38 -3.96 0.69 4.68
C ALA A 38 -5.50 0.55 4.58
N GLY A 39 -6.03 -0.68 4.64
CA GLY A 39 -7.46 -0.97 4.45
C GLY A 39 -7.95 -0.75 3.02
N ALA A 40 -7.03 -0.69 2.04
CA ALA A 40 -7.38 -0.60 0.63
C ALA A 40 -7.86 -1.95 0.05
N THR A 41 -7.52 -3.06 0.72
CA THR A 41 -7.93 -4.42 0.35
C THR A 41 -8.36 -5.21 1.58
N ASP A 42 -9.34 -6.10 1.43
CA ASP A 42 -9.89 -6.92 2.54
C ASP A 42 -9.04 -8.17 2.83
N ARG A 43 -8.06 -8.47 1.98
CA ARG A 43 -7.16 -9.63 2.08
C ARG A 43 -5.78 -9.30 1.55
N VAL A 44 -4.78 -10.01 2.04
CA VAL A 44 -3.42 -9.98 1.48
C VAL A 44 -3.39 -10.90 0.25
N GLY A 45 -3.10 -10.34 -0.94
CA GLY A 45 -2.87 -11.13 -2.14
C GLY A 45 -1.53 -11.87 -2.10
N GLN A 46 -1.45 -13.01 -2.76
CA GLN A 46 -0.21 -13.78 -2.91
C GLN A 46 0.16 -13.89 -4.39
N VAL A 47 1.43 -13.55 -4.67
CA VAL A 47 2.04 -13.60 -6.02
C VAL A 47 2.01 -15.03 -6.56
N ASP A 48 2.52 -16.01 -5.82
CA ASP A 48 2.56 -17.42 -6.28
C ASP A 48 1.17 -18.01 -6.57
N ALA A 49 0.13 -17.46 -5.94
CA ALA A 49 -1.24 -17.91 -6.12
C ALA A 49 -1.99 -17.15 -7.23
N GLY A 50 -1.34 -16.18 -7.89
CA GLY A 50 -1.96 -15.31 -8.90
C GLY A 50 -3.13 -14.48 -8.35
N THR A 51 -3.13 -14.21 -7.04
CA THR A 51 -4.21 -13.45 -6.36
C THR A 51 -3.78 -12.05 -5.97
N SER A 52 -2.55 -11.67 -6.34
CA SER A 52 -2.01 -10.34 -6.20
C SER A 52 -2.77 -9.36 -7.11
N ILE A 53 -3.10 -8.19 -6.56
CA ILE A 53 -3.75 -7.07 -7.26
C ILE A 53 -2.71 -6.25 -8.02
N LEU A 54 -1.44 -6.38 -7.65
CA LEU A 54 -0.35 -5.69 -8.31
C LEU A 54 0.23 -6.45 -9.50
N ASP A 55 -0.24 -7.67 -9.70
CA ASP A 55 0.25 -8.62 -10.69
C ASP A 55 -0.92 -9.00 -11.63
N HIS A 56 -1.14 -8.15 -12.63
CA HIS A 56 -2.27 -8.24 -13.57
C HIS A 56 -1.82 -8.47 -15.02
N GLU A 57 -0.51 -8.61 -15.25
CA GLU A 57 0.06 -8.75 -16.58
C GLU A 57 0.22 -10.24 -16.92
N PRO A 58 -0.07 -10.66 -18.16
CA PRO A 58 -0.03 -12.06 -18.57
C PRO A 58 1.39 -12.67 -18.59
N GLU A 59 2.41 -11.87 -18.29
CA GLU A 59 3.83 -12.19 -18.41
C GLU A 59 4.59 -12.21 -17.06
N GLU A 60 3.91 -11.96 -15.94
CA GLU A 60 4.41 -12.19 -14.58
C GLU A 60 4.14 -13.63 -14.07
#